data_AF-A0A7G8IR93-F1
#
_entry.id   AF-A0A7G8IR93-F1
#
_cell.length_a   1.000
_cell.length_b   1.000
_cell.length_c   1.000
_cell.angle_alpha   90.00
_cell.angle_beta   90.00
_cell.angle_gamma   90.00
#
_symmetry.space_group_name_H-M   'P 1'
#
loop_
_entity.id
_entity.type
_entity.pdbx_description
1 polymer ?
#
loop_
_entity_poly.entity_id
_entity_poly.type
_entity_poly.pdbx_seq_one_letter_code
_entity_poly.pdbx_strand_id
1 'polypeptide(L)'
;MSLVIPRLRERLALQRRSGFVMPLAMTASAVLLLGSASIHTLSLQGHWRHQASLRRLQALDQLQSAAQAFVAGARGWQACLLLQSSDQWHQPSGDCMHADPDRLRHGRVNDQRWQLVAWRADHDRGQLDLRLVDGRAARFQLQLDPAGPAVMAVSQPQLLGRGQARGAS
;
A
#
# COMPACT_ATOMS: atom_id res chain seq x y z
N MET A 1 -51.71 15.70 6.89
CA MET A 1 -51.42 14.81 5.75
C MET A 1 -50.85 13.52 6.29
N SER A 2 -51.67 12.47 6.46
CA SER A 2 -51.27 11.16 6.98
C SER A 2 -51.31 10.14 5.86
N LEU A 3 -50.15 9.50 5.59
CA LEU A 3 -49.98 8.44 4.61
C LEU A 3 -50.49 7.13 5.21
N VAL A 4 -51.59 6.60 4.66
CA VAL A 4 -52.19 5.32 5.06
C VAL A 4 -51.40 4.19 4.41
N ILE A 5 -50.71 3.40 5.24
CA ILE A 5 -50.03 2.16 4.86
C ILE A 5 -51.11 1.12 4.48
N PRO A 6 -51.18 0.63 3.23
CA PRO A 6 -52.16 -0.39 2.88
C PRO A 6 -51.75 -1.74 3.48
N ARG A 7 -52.75 -2.33 4.12
CA ARG A 7 -52.73 -3.58 4.90
C ARG A 7 -52.12 -4.75 4.13
N LEU A 8 -51.06 -5.31 4.72
CA LEU A 8 -50.46 -6.62 4.43
C LEU A 8 -51.39 -7.83 4.73
N ARG A 9 -52.70 -7.62 4.94
CA ARG A 9 -53.57 -8.57 5.63
C ARG A 9 -54.42 -9.47 4.72
N GLU A 10 -54.43 -9.27 3.41
CA GLU A 10 -55.38 -9.95 2.50
C GLU A 10 -54.77 -11.00 1.55
N ARG A 11 -53.45 -11.24 1.56
CA ARG A 11 -52.85 -12.27 0.69
C ARG A 11 -52.80 -13.69 1.26
N LEU A 12 -53.43 -13.95 2.41
CA LEU A 12 -53.39 -15.26 3.09
C LEU A 12 -54.65 -16.13 2.89
N ALA A 13 -55.67 -15.65 2.17
CA ALA A 13 -56.97 -16.31 2.09
C ALA A 13 -57.20 -17.17 0.82
N LEU A 14 -56.16 -17.84 0.29
CA LEU A 14 -56.32 -18.70 -0.89
C LEU A 14 -55.45 -19.97 -0.82
N GLN A 15 -55.39 -20.66 0.31
CA GLN A 15 -54.79 -22.00 0.37
C GLN A 15 -55.55 -22.93 1.32
N ARG A 16 -56.66 -23.47 0.84
CA ARG A 16 -57.29 -24.66 1.44
C ARG A 16 -57.93 -25.54 0.37
N ARG A 17 -57.10 -26.06 -0.54
CA ARG A 17 -57.40 -27.27 -1.34
C ARG A 17 -56.11 -28.04 -1.59
N SER A 18 -56.08 -29.22 -0.98
CA SER A 18 -55.07 -30.27 -1.03
C SER A 18 -54.84 -30.79 -2.46
N GLY A 19 -53.58 -30.89 -2.88
CA GLY A 19 -53.21 -31.69 -4.05
C GLY A 19 -51.91 -31.27 -4.76
N PHE A 20 -51.68 -29.99 -5.02
CA PHE A 20 -50.63 -29.57 -5.97
C PHE A 20 -49.81 -28.34 -5.58
N VAL A 21 -49.93 -27.85 -4.35
CA VAL A 21 -49.24 -26.61 -3.93
C VAL A 21 -48.03 -26.84 -3.02
N MET A 22 -47.78 -28.08 -2.62
CA MET A 22 -46.63 -28.43 -1.78
C MET A 22 -45.27 -28.25 -2.49
N PRO A 23 -45.08 -28.58 -3.78
CA PRO A 23 -43.79 -28.38 -4.47
C PRO A 23 -43.50 -26.90 -4.79
N LEU A 24 -44.55 -26.11 -5.04
CA LEU A 24 -44.43 -24.69 -5.42
C LEU A 24 -44.02 -23.80 -4.24
N ALA A 25 -44.56 -24.07 -3.03
CA ALA A 25 -44.12 -23.37 -1.83
C ALA A 25 -42.66 -23.72 -1.47
N MET A 26 -42.26 -24.98 -1.65
CA MET A 26 -40.88 -25.43 -1.39
C MET A 26 -39.85 -24.78 -2.32
N THR A 27 -40.16 -24.65 -3.61
CA THR A 27 -39.26 -24.03 -4.60
C THR A 27 -39.13 -22.52 -4.41
N ALA A 28 -40.22 -21.81 -4.09
CA ALA A 28 -40.19 -20.38 -3.80
C ALA A 28 -39.33 -20.06 -2.55
N SER A 29 -39.46 -20.85 -1.48
CA SER A 29 -38.61 -20.72 -0.29
C SER A 29 -37.15 -21.07 -0.59
N ALA A 30 -36.89 -22.10 -1.41
CA ALA A 30 -35.53 -22.46 -1.80
C ALA A 30 -34.82 -21.34 -2.59
N VAL A 31 -35.51 -20.68 -3.52
CA VAL A 31 -34.96 -19.54 -4.28
C VAL A 31 -34.68 -18.34 -3.38
N LEU A 32 -35.58 -18.04 -2.43
CA LEU A 32 -35.36 -16.97 -1.45
C LEU A 32 -34.18 -17.25 -0.52
N LEU A 33 -34.04 -18.50 -0.05
CA LEU A 33 -32.91 -18.91 0.78
C LEU A 33 -31.59 -18.88 -0.01
N LEU A 34 -31.58 -19.33 -1.27
CA LEU A 34 -30.41 -19.24 -2.15
C LEU A 34 -30.03 -17.77 -2.44
N GLY A 35 -31.03 -16.91 -2.66
CA GLY A 35 -30.82 -15.48 -2.90
C GLY A 35 -30.21 -14.78 -1.68
N SER A 36 -30.71 -15.07 -0.48
CA SER A 36 -30.16 -14.55 0.78
C SER A 36 -28.72 -15.05 1.00
N ALA A 37 -28.47 -16.35 0.87
CA ALA A 37 -27.13 -16.93 1.03
C ALA A 37 -26.11 -16.36 0.02
N SER A 38 -26.54 -16.08 -1.20
CA SER A 38 -25.69 -15.50 -2.25
C SER A 38 -25.27 -14.06 -1.92
N ILE A 39 -26.20 -13.23 -1.43
CA ILE A 39 -25.91 -11.84 -1.02
C ILE A 39 -24.99 -11.80 0.20
N HIS A 40 -25.18 -12.71 1.17
CA HIS A 40 -24.30 -12.82 2.33
C HIS A 40 -22.87 -13.23 1.96
N THR A 41 -22.71 -14.11 0.97
CA THR A 41 -21.38 -14.53 0.50
C THR A 41 -20.68 -13.41 -0.27
N LEU A 42 -21.42 -12.67 -1.11
CA LEU A 42 -20.90 -11.54 -1.88
C LEU A 42 -20.48 -10.37 -1.00
N SER A 43 -21.24 -10.04 0.06
CA SER A 43 -20.88 -8.97 0.99
C SER A 43 -19.61 -9.30 1.76
N LEU A 44 -19.47 -10.56 2.20
CA LEU A 44 -18.26 -11.03 2.88
C LEU A 44 -17.04 -10.98 1.94
N GLN A 45 -17.17 -11.48 0.71
CA GLN A 45 -16.09 -11.42 -0.28
C GLN A 45 -15.70 -9.98 -0.63
N GLY A 46 -16.68 -9.08 -0.74
CA GLY A 46 -16.45 -7.65 -0.93
C GLY A 46 -15.65 -7.04 0.21
N HIS A 47 -16.02 -7.36 1.45
CA HIS A 47 -15.31 -6.90 2.64
C HIS A 47 -13.84 -7.36 2.65
N TRP A 48 -13.58 -8.64 2.38
CA TRP A 48 -12.21 -9.17 2.31
C TRP A 48 -11.36 -8.47 1.24
N ARG A 49 -11.92 -8.25 0.04
CA ARG A 49 -11.23 -7.54 -1.04
C ARG A 49 -10.92 -6.10 -0.64
N HIS A 50 -11.86 -5.43 0.01
CA HIS A 50 -11.67 -4.06 0.47
C HIS A 50 -10.58 -3.97 1.53
N GLN A 51 -10.61 -4.84 2.55
CA GLN A 51 -9.55 -4.90 3.56
C GLN A 51 -8.18 -5.19 2.95
N ALA A 52 -8.09 -6.13 2.01
CA ALA A 52 -6.84 -6.43 1.32
C ALA A 52 -6.30 -5.21 0.54
N SER A 53 -7.19 -4.47 -0.12
CA SER A 53 -6.84 -3.22 -0.81
C SER A 53 -6.31 -2.15 0.15
N LEU A 54 -7.01 -1.92 1.26
CA LEU A 54 -6.58 -0.95 2.28
C LEU A 54 -5.22 -1.30 2.86
N ARG A 55 -4.98 -2.57 3.20
CA ARG A 55 -3.68 -3.04 3.70
C ARG A 55 -2.56 -2.79 2.68
N ARG A 56 -2.85 -2.98 1.39
CA ARG A 56 -1.88 -2.70 0.31
C ARG A 56 -1.58 -1.21 0.21
N LEU A 57 -2.60 -0.35 0.21
CA LEU A 57 -2.40 1.11 0.16
C LEU A 57 -1.59 1.61 1.36
N GLN A 58 -1.92 1.14 2.56
CA GLN A 58 -1.19 1.49 3.78
C GLN A 58 0.28 1.03 3.72
N ALA A 59 0.56 -0.13 3.12
CA ALA A 59 1.93 -0.59 2.91
C ALA A 59 2.71 0.32 1.96
N LEU A 60 2.09 0.75 0.87
CA LEU A 60 2.71 1.66 -0.11
C LEU A 60 2.95 3.05 0.50
N ASP A 61 2.01 3.55 1.29
CA ASP A 61 2.12 4.83 1.99
C ASP A 61 3.27 4.83 3.03
N GLN A 62 3.44 3.73 3.77
CA GLN A 62 4.57 3.58 4.70
C GLN A 62 5.93 3.59 3.97
N LEU A 63 6.01 2.92 2.82
CA LEU A 63 7.20 2.91 1.98
C LEU A 63 7.47 4.31 1.38
N GLN A 64 6.43 4.98 0.88
CA GLN A 64 6.53 6.35 0.37
C GLN A 64 7.01 7.31 1.46
N SER A 65 6.45 7.20 2.66
CA SER A 65 6.84 7.99 3.82
C SER A 65 8.31 7.76 4.21
N ALA A 66 8.81 6.52 4.11
CA ALA A 66 10.23 6.22 4.33
C ALA A 66 11.13 6.85 3.25
N ALA A 67 10.71 6.84 1.98
CA ALA A 67 11.43 7.53 0.92
C ALA A 67 11.48 9.05 1.15
N GLN A 68 10.37 9.66 1.60
CA GLN A 68 10.35 11.08 1.97
C GLN A 68 11.25 11.37 3.18
N ALA A 69 11.33 10.47 4.15
CA ALA A 69 12.26 10.61 5.28
C ALA A 69 13.73 10.57 4.83
N PHE A 70 14.08 9.70 3.88
CA PHE A 70 15.40 9.70 3.25
C PHE A 70 15.69 11.04 2.56
N VAL A 71 14.74 11.55 1.76
CA VAL A 71 14.89 12.85 1.08
C VAL A 71 15.04 14.02 2.06
N ALA A 72 14.30 14.00 3.16
CA ALA A 72 14.43 15.01 4.21
C ALA A 72 15.80 14.95 4.90
N GLY A 73 16.32 13.74 5.11
CA GLY A 73 17.66 13.51 5.65
C GLY A 73 18.78 13.91 4.69
N ALA A 74 18.56 13.80 3.38
CA ALA A 74 19.53 14.11 2.33
C ALA A 74 19.57 15.60 1.97
N ARG A 75 19.54 16.45 3.00
CA ARG A 75 19.61 17.91 2.88
C ARG A 75 20.78 18.45 3.69
N GLY A 76 21.15 19.71 3.48
CA GLY A 76 22.26 20.34 4.20
C GLY A 76 23.58 19.59 3.96
N TRP A 77 24.30 19.25 5.03
CA TRP A 77 25.58 18.57 4.93
C TRP A 77 25.49 17.17 4.30
N GLN A 78 24.36 16.49 4.42
CA GLN A 78 24.15 15.16 3.85
C GLN A 78 23.83 15.21 2.35
N ALA A 79 23.47 16.37 1.80
CA ALA A 79 23.05 16.52 0.40
C ALA A 79 24.11 15.96 -0.56
N CYS A 80 25.38 16.28 -0.33
CA CYS A 80 26.49 15.87 -1.18
C CYS A 80 26.60 14.34 -1.37
N LEU A 81 26.10 13.53 -0.41
CA LEU A 81 26.09 12.08 -0.51
C LEU A 81 25.18 11.58 -1.64
N LEU A 82 24.24 12.39 -2.12
CA LEU A 82 23.39 12.06 -3.26
C LEU A 82 24.17 11.99 -4.58
N LEU A 83 25.34 12.64 -4.67
CA LEU A 83 26.18 12.64 -5.88
C LEU A 83 26.94 11.34 -6.09
N GLN A 84 27.03 10.50 -5.05
CA GLN A 84 27.80 9.26 -5.05
C GLN A 84 26.94 8.10 -4.60
N SER A 85 27.17 6.91 -5.16
CA SER A 85 26.43 5.71 -4.78
C SER A 85 26.79 5.26 -3.35
N SER A 86 25.86 4.57 -2.66
CA SER A 86 26.00 4.28 -1.21
C SER A 86 27.18 3.38 -0.82
N ASP A 87 27.72 2.64 -1.78
CA ASP A 87 28.95 1.86 -1.67
C ASP A 87 30.19 2.75 -1.50
N GLN A 88 30.14 4.01 -1.95
CA GLN A 88 31.26 4.95 -1.90
C GLN A 88 31.22 5.85 -0.66
N TRP A 89 30.18 5.76 0.18
CA TRP A 89 30.04 6.63 1.36
C TRP A 89 30.99 6.29 2.52
N HIS A 90 31.84 5.26 2.40
CA HIS A 90 32.69 4.78 3.50
C HIS A 90 33.70 5.83 4.01
N GLN A 91 34.17 6.73 3.13
CA GLN A 91 35.02 7.85 3.49
C GLN A 91 34.55 9.08 2.69
N PRO A 92 33.66 9.90 3.27
CA PRO A 92 33.27 11.17 2.67
C PRO A 92 34.52 12.06 2.54
N SER A 93 34.86 12.42 1.31
CA SER A 93 36.03 13.27 1.00
C SER A 93 35.61 14.54 0.27
N GLY A 94 36.47 15.57 0.27
CA GLY A 94 36.19 16.84 -0.39
C GLY A 94 34.98 17.55 0.23
N ASP A 95 34.02 17.94 -0.61
CA ASP A 95 32.82 18.70 -0.22
C ASP A 95 31.88 17.91 0.72
N CYS A 96 32.09 16.60 0.87
CA CYS A 96 31.33 15.74 1.77
C CYS A 96 31.94 15.53 3.16
N MET A 97 33.03 16.21 3.54
CA MET A 97 33.76 15.90 4.79
C MET A 97 32.90 15.97 6.07
N HIS A 98 31.83 16.78 6.07
CA HIS A 98 30.92 16.96 7.20
C HIS A 98 29.65 16.11 7.10
N ALA A 99 29.51 15.34 6.02
CA ALA A 99 28.38 14.46 5.82
C ALA A 99 28.51 13.23 6.72
N ASP A 100 27.38 12.82 7.28
CA ASP A 100 27.26 11.61 8.09
C ASP A 100 26.43 10.59 7.31
N PRO A 101 27.06 9.55 6.73
CA PRO A 101 26.37 8.51 5.96
C PRO A 101 25.31 7.78 6.75
N ASP A 102 25.48 7.60 8.06
CA ASP A 102 24.56 6.79 8.87
C ASP A 102 23.17 7.40 8.92
N ARG A 103 23.07 8.74 8.86
CA ARG A 103 21.79 9.46 8.76
C ARG A 103 20.96 9.11 7.52
N LEU A 104 21.61 8.67 6.45
CA LEU A 104 20.96 8.23 5.21
C LEU A 104 20.84 6.71 5.12
N ARG A 105 21.65 5.95 5.87
CA ARG A 105 21.61 4.48 5.86
C ARG A 105 20.42 3.91 6.60
N HIS A 106 19.91 4.62 7.60
CA HIS A 106 18.75 4.17 8.36
C HIS A 106 18.00 5.33 9.00
N GLY A 107 16.74 5.09 9.33
CA GLY A 107 15.94 6.09 10.01
C GLY A 107 14.62 5.52 10.53
N ARG A 108 13.76 6.42 10.96
CA ARG A 108 12.41 6.11 11.43
C ARG A 108 11.41 7.04 10.79
N VAL A 109 10.26 6.50 10.44
CA VAL A 109 9.07 7.27 10.08
C VAL A 109 7.90 6.68 10.85
N ASN A 110 7.26 7.48 11.69
CA ASN A 110 6.31 7.02 12.70
C ASN A 110 6.95 5.87 13.53
N ASP A 111 6.25 4.75 13.69
CA ASP A 111 6.74 3.55 14.38
C ASP A 111 7.57 2.61 13.49
N GLN A 112 7.75 2.95 12.20
CA GLN A 112 8.43 2.08 11.26
C GLN A 112 9.88 2.47 11.07
N ARG A 113 10.79 1.54 11.38
CA ARG A 113 12.21 1.65 11.04
C ARG A 113 12.42 1.31 9.57
N TRP A 114 13.22 2.11 8.89
CA TRP A 114 13.65 1.86 7.52
C TRP A 114 15.17 1.81 7.44
N GLN A 115 15.66 1.08 6.43
CA GLN A 115 17.06 0.91 6.13
C GLN A 115 17.27 1.09 4.63
N LEU A 116 18.34 1.78 4.27
CA LEU A 116 18.85 1.87 2.92
C LEU A 116 19.41 0.51 2.50
N VAL A 117 18.89 -0.04 1.40
CA VAL A 117 19.46 -1.21 0.75
C VAL A 117 20.56 -0.76 -0.22
N ALA A 118 20.24 0.21 -1.07
CA ALA A 118 21.19 0.79 -2.01
C ALA A 118 20.73 2.19 -2.44
N TRP A 119 21.69 3.09 -2.63
CA TRP A 119 21.53 4.32 -3.38
C TRP A 119 22.46 4.28 -4.58
N ARG A 120 21.92 4.55 -5.78
CA ARG A 120 22.68 4.67 -7.01
C ARG A 120 22.43 6.05 -7.62
N ALA A 121 23.48 6.86 -7.69
CA ALA A 121 23.41 8.16 -8.32
C ALA A 121 23.53 8.02 -9.85
N ASP A 122 22.72 8.78 -10.57
CA ASP A 122 22.80 9.05 -12.01
C ASP A 122 22.71 10.58 -12.19
N HIS A 123 23.12 11.13 -13.32
CA HIS A 123 23.31 12.59 -13.48
C HIS A 123 22.10 13.42 -13.02
N ASP A 124 20.92 13.15 -13.58
CA ASP A 124 19.66 13.87 -13.29
C ASP A 124 18.69 13.04 -12.44
N ARG A 125 19.10 11.84 -12.02
CA ARG A 125 18.24 10.83 -11.39
C ARG A 125 18.98 10.05 -10.34
N GLY A 126 18.26 9.40 -9.45
CA GLY A 126 18.89 8.42 -8.58
C GLY A 126 17.95 7.30 -8.24
N GLN A 127 18.51 6.12 -8.09
CA GLN A 127 17.74 4.96 -7.71
C GLN A 127 17.91 4.67 -6.22
N LEU A 128 16.80 4.72 -5.50
CA LEU A 128 16.74 4.48 -4.07
C LEU A 128 16.04 3.15 -3.80
N ASP A 129 16.76 2.22 -3.19
CA ASP A 129 16.21 0.95 -2.71
C ASP A 129 16.13 1.01 -1.18
N LEU A 130 14.91 0.93 -0.62
CA LEU A 130 14.65 0.94 0.82
C LEU A 130 14.01 -0.36 1.29
N ARG A 131 14.26 -0.69 2.55
CA ARG A 131 13.62 -1.81 3.25
C ARG A 131 13.10 -1.36 4.61
N LEU A 132 11.86 -1.74 4.92
CA LEU A 132 11.26 -1.59 6.25
C LEU A 132 11.67 -2.76 7.16
N VAL A 133 11.56 -2.56 8.47
CA VAL A 133 11.92 -3.58 9.48
C VAL A 133 11.14 -4.90 9.35
N ASP A 134 9.91 -4.85 8.82
CA ASP A 134 9.08 -6.04 8.54
C ASP A 134 9.49 -6.81 7.27
N GLY A 135 10.55 -6.36 6.59
CA GLY A 135 11.12 -6.99 5.42
C GLY A 135 10.48 -6.55 4.09
N ARG A 136 9.45 -5.72 4.09
CA ARG A 136 8.95 -5.09 2.85
C ARG A 136 10.01 -4.15 2.30
N ALA A 137 10.21 -4.19 0.99
CA ALA A 137 11.19 -3.35 0.31
C ALA A 137 10.60 -2.77 -0.97
N ALA A 138 11.09 -1.60 -1.34
CA ALA A 138 10.71 -0.95 -2.57
C ALA A 138 11.87 -0.18 -3.18
N ARG A 139 11.77 -0.01 -4.49
CA ARG A 139 12.63 0.81 -5.32
C ARG A 139 11.90 2.08 -5.72
N PHE A 140 12.62 3.19 -5.69
CA PHE A 140 12.14 4.50 -6.09
C PHE A 140 13.11 5.09 -7.11
N GLN A 141 12.56 5.81 -8.07
CA GLN A 141 13.31 6.71 -8.92
C GLN A 141 13.16 8.12 -8.36
N LEU A 142 14.28 8.75 -8.04
CA LEU A 142 14.35 10.12 -7.58
C LEU A 142 14.82 10.98 -8.74
N GLN A 143 14.22 12.15 -8.89
CA GLN A 143 14.73 13.17 -9.80
C GLN A 143 15.65 14.09 -9.01
N LEU A 144 16.87 14.26 -9.51
CA LEU A 144 17.88 15.13 -8.90
C LEU A 144 17.93 16.45 -9.66
N ASP A 145 18.26 17.52 -8.94
CA ASP A 145 18.53 18.82 -9.53
C ASP A 145 19.86 18.76 -10.32
N PRO A 146 19.90 19.08 -11.63
CA PRO A 146 21.15 19.10 -12.37
C PRO A 146 22.12 20.18 -11.91
N ALA A 147 21.64 21.21 -11.20
CA ALA A 147 22.47 22.31 -10.69
C ALA A 147 23.05 22.03 -9.29
N GLY A 148 22.61 20.98 -8.59
CA GLY A 148 23.08 20.69 -7.25
C GLY A 148 22.50 19.42 -6.63
N PRO A 149 23.01 18.98 -5.47
CA PRO A 149 22.64 17.71 -4.87
C PRO A 149 21.30 17.77 -4.12
N ALA A 150 20.21 18.08 -4.81
CA ALA A 150 18.87 18.18 -4.25
C ALA A 150 17.91 17.22 -4.94
N VAL A 151 16.98 16.64 -4.17
CA VAL A 151 15.91 15.81 -4.73
C VAL A 151 14.70 16.68 -5.05
N MET A 152 14.27 16.66 -6.30
CA MET A 152 13.11 17.42 -6.79
C MET A 152 11.82 16.61 -6.73
N ALA A 153 11.89 15.31 -7.03
CA ALA A 153 10.73 14.43 -7.06
C ALA A 153 11.08 13.00 -6.65
N VAL A 154 10.08 12.29 -6.14
CA VAL A 154 10.17 10.87 -5.77
C VAL A 154 9.05 10.13 -6.50
N SER A 155 9.38 9.07 -7.24
CA SER A 155 8.41 8.24 -7.93
C SER A 155 7.52 7.46 -6.95
N GLN A 156 6.50 6.79 -7.48
CA GLN A 156 5.77 5.77 -6.71
C GLN A 156 6.68 4.57 -6.37
N PRO A 157 6.40 3.85 -5.27
CA PRO A 157 7.16 2.69 -4.85
C PRO A 157 6.97 1.51 -5.82
N GLN A 158 8.07 0.99 -6.35
CA GLN A 158 8.10 -0.30 -7.03
C GLN A 158 8.46 -1.38 -6.01
N LEU A 159 7.49 -2.19 -5.62
CA LEU A 159 7.70 -3.26 -4.64
C LEU A 159 8.78 -4.25 -5.13
N LEU A 160 9.77 -4.50 -4.29
CA LEU A 160 10.83 -5.47 -4.56
C LEU A 160 10.38 -6.85 -4.07
N GLY A 161 10.62 -7.87 -4.89
CA GLY A 161 10.43 -9.26 -4.47
C GLY A 161 11.35 -9.59 -3.29
N ARG A 162 10.93 -10.52 -2.43
CA ARG A 162 11.62 -10.88 -1.16
C ARG A 162 13.10 -11.29 -1.35
N GLY A 163 13.52 -11.69 -2.56
CA GLY A 163 14.91 -11.99 -2.91
C GLY A 163 15.74 -10.79 -3.42
N GLN A 164 15.10 -9.77 -4.02
CA GLN A 164 15.79 -8.57 -4.53
C GLN A 164 16.15 -7.59 -3.40
N ALA A 165 15.46 -7.68 -2.26
CA ALA A 165 15.70 -6.86 -1.08
C ALA A 165 16.99 -7.20 -0.32
N ARG A 166 17.74 -8.25 -0.71
CA ARG A 166 18.94 -8.71 0.01
C ARG A 166 20.27 -8.11 -0.47
N GLY A 167 20.29 -7.34 -1.56
CA GLY A 167 21.55 -6.90 -2.16
C GLY A 167 22.26 -8.09 -2.79
N ALA A 168 22.57 -7.98 -4.09
CA ALA A 168 23.47 -8.93 -4.72
C ALA A 168 24.81 -8.91 -3.96
N SER A 169 25.27 -10.11 -3.59
CA SER A 169 26.61 -10.36 -3.05
C SER A 169 27.69 -9.93 -4.01
#